data_AF-A0A7J2KDQ4-F1
#
_entry.id   AF-A0A7J2KDQ4-F1
#
_cell.length_a   1.000
_cell.length_b   1.000
_cell.length_c   1.000
_cell.angle_alpha   90.00
_cell.angle_beta   90.00
_cell.angle_gamma   90.00
#
_symmetry.space_group_name_H-M   'P 1'
#
loop_
_entity.id
_entity.type
_entity.pdbx_description
1 polymer ?
#
loop_
_entity_poly.entity_id
_entity_poly.type
_entity_poly.pdbx_seq_one_letter_code
_entity_poly.pdbx_strand_id
1 'polypeptide(L)' 'MKMRGLFIGRFQPFHLGHFYALKWILSKVDEVIIGIGSAQVSYTIKNPFTLGERIEMIWRV' A
#
# COMPACT_ATOMS: atom_id res chain seq x y z
N MET A 1 -19.21 13.48 8.83
CA MET A 1 -18.59 12.75 7.69
C MET A 1 -17.28 12.18 8.16
N LYS A 2 -16.90 10.97 7.74
CA LYS A 2 -15.56 10.41 7.98
C LYS A 2 -14.56 11.04 7.01
N MET A 3 -13.41 11.48 7.49
CA MET A 3 -12.31 11.98 6.67
C MET A 3 -11.48 10.80 6.14
N ARG A 4 -11.24 10.77 4.83
CA ARG A 4 -10.52 9.68 4.15
C ARG A 4 -9.18 10.17 3.62
N GLY A 5 -8.11 9.42 3.87
CA GLY A 5 -6.81 9.60 3.23
C GLY A 5 -6.63 8.65 2.04
N LEU A 6 -5.91 9.09 1.01
CA LEU A 6 -5.49 8.24 -0.11
C LEU A 6 -3.98 8.01 -0.03
N PHE A 7 -3.55 6.75 0.06
CA PHE A 7 -2.13 6.38 0.07
C PHE A 7 -1.80 5.55 -1.16
N ILE A 8 -1.04 6.13 -2.09
CA ILE A 8 -0.70 5.50 -3.37
C ILE A 8 0.75 5.00 -3.33
N GLY A 9 0.95 3.76 -3.76
CA GLY A 9 2.29 3.17 -3.88
C GLY A 9 2.30 1.93 -4.77
N ARG A 10 3.49 1.54 -5.23
CA ARG A 10 3.66 0.26 -5.94
C ARG A 10 3.77 -0.91 -4.96
N PHE A 11 4.32 -0.67 -3.77
CA PHE A 11 4.49 -1.65 -2.70
C PHE A 11 5.22 -2.92 -3.18
N GLN A 12 6.37 -2.76 -3.82
CA GLN A 12 7.18 -3.84 -4.42
C GLN A 12 8.53 -4.02 -3.69
N PRO A 13 8.59 -4.57 -2.47
CA PRO A 13 7.51 -5.01 -1.58
C PRO A 13 6.98 -3.88 -0.69
N PHE A 14 6.00 -4.20 0.17
CA PHE A 14 5.70 -3.36 1.33
C PHE A 14 6.86 -3.42 2.34
N HIS A 15 7.20 -2.29 2.98
CA HIS A 15 8.37 -2.19 3.86
C HIS A 15 8.11 -1.20 5.00
N LEU A 16 9.03 -1.09 5.97
CA LEU A 16 8.83 -0.28 7.19
C LEU A 16 8.53 1.20 6.90
N GLY A 17 9.15 1.81 5.88
CA GLY A 17 8.80 3.16 5.47
C GLY A 17 7.32 3.34 5.11
N HIS A 18 6.73 2.39 4.38
CA HIS A 18 5.30 2.41 4.06
C HIS A 18 4.43 2.22 5.31
N PHE A 19 4.86 1.37 6.25
CA PHE A 19 4.17 1.16 7.52
C PHE A 19 4.12 2.43 8.38
N TYR A 20 5.25 3.12 8.54
CA TYR A 20 5.30 4.37 9.29
C TYR A 20 4.49 5.48 8.61
N ALA A 21 4.53 5.56 7.28
CA ALA A 21 3.70 6.48 6.53
C ALA A 21 2.20 6.18 6.75
N LEU A 22 1.78 4.91 6.65
CA LEU A 22 0.41 4.49 6.89
C LEU A 22 -0.06 4.84 8.32
N LYS A 23 0.77 4.56 9.34
CA LYS A 23 0.48 4.97 10.73
C LYS A 23 0.34 6.49 10.88
N TRP A 24 1.21 7.25 10.25
CA TRP A 24 1.14 8.71 10.28
C TRP A 24 -0.15 9.22 9.62
N ILE A 25 -0.54 8.68 8.47
CA ILE A 25 -1.80 9.04 7.79
C ILE A 25 -2.99 8.70 8.69
N LEU A 26 -3.05 7.48 9.24
CA LEU A 26 -4.13 7.04 10.14
C LEU A 26 -4.23 7.89 11.42
N SER A 27 -3.17 8.57 11.84
CA SER A 27 -3.24 9.53 12.95
C SER A 27 -3.99 10.82 12.59
N LYS A 28 -4.27 11.04 11.30
CA LYS A 28 -4.90 12.26 10.77
C LYS A 28 -6.30 12.02 10.19
N VAL A 29 -6.63 10.80 9.78
CA VAL A 29 -7.88 10.47 9.08
C VAL A 29 -8.59 9.27 9.72
N ASP A 30 -9.91 9.16 9.51
CA ASP A 30 -10.71 8.05 10.05
C ASP A 30 -10.51 6.74 9.26
N GLU A 31 -10.11 6.85 7.98
CA GLU A 31 -9.97 5.73 7.06
C GLU A 31 -8.91 6.04 6.00
N VAL A 32 -8.14 5.02 5.60
CA VAL A 32 -7.17 5.14 4.49
C VAL A 32 -7.57 4.21 3.36
N ILE A 33 -7.67 4.77 2.16
CA ILE A 33 -7.78 4.02 0.91
C ILE A 33 -6.38 3.80 0.36
N ILE A 34 -6.01 2.55 0.12
CA ILE A 34 -4.71 2.20 -0.47
C ILE A 34 -4.86 2.00 -1.98
N GLY A 35 -4.16 2.82 -2.76
CA GLY A 35 -4.07 2.69 -4.21
C GLY A 35 -2.80 1.94 -4.62
N ILE A 36 -2.95 0.72 -5.14
CA ILE A 36 -1.80 -0.09 -5.60
C ILE A 36 -1.53 0.20 -7.08
N GLY A 37 -0.43 0.91 -7.35
CA GLY A 37 0.02 1.24 -8.70
C GLY A 37 0.65 0.05 -9.43
N SER A 38 0.64 0.08 -10.76
CA SER A 38 1.17 -1.00 -11.62
C SER A 38 0.60 -2.38 -11.26
N ALA A 39 -0.70 -2.43 -10.94
CA ALA A 39 -1.39 -3.66 -10.53
C ALA A 39 -1.33 -4.77 -11.61
N GLN A 40 -1.32 -4.37 -12.88
CA GLN A 40 -1.30 -5.25 -14.06
C GLN A 40 0.08 -5.83 -14.40
N VAL A 41 1.15 -5.39 -13.72
CA VAL A 41 2.53 -5.83 -14.02
C VAL A 41 3.08 -6.63 -12.83
N SER A 42 3.60 -7.82 -13.10
CA SER A 42 4.24 -8.71 -12.13
C SER A 42 5.42 -9.46 -12.77
N TYR A 43 6.21 -10.17 -11.98
CA TYR A 43 7.34 -11.01 -12.44
C TYR A 43 8.37 -10.26 -13.31
N THR A 44 8.65 -9.00 -12.98
CA THR A 44 9.75 -8.23 -13.57
C THR A 44 10.70 -7.76 -12.46
N ILE A 45 11.94 -7.40 -12.80
CA ILE A 45 12.91 -6.86 -11.83
C ILE A 45 12.32 -5.65 -11.08
N LYS A 46 11.56 -4.80 -11.79
CA LYS A 46 10.94 -3.62 -11.18
C LYS A 46 9.66 -3.96 -10.41
N ASN A 47 8.84 -4.90 -10.88
CA ASN A 47 7.58 -5.33 -10.27
C ASN A 47 7.63 -6.85 -10.03
N PRO A 48 8.35 -7.32 -9.00
CA PRO A 48 8.50 -8.75 -8.75
C PRO A 48 7.19 -9.41 -8.31
N PHE A 49 6.36 -8.72 -7.52
CA PHE A 49 5.14 -9.27 -6.92
C PHE A 49 3.87 -8.93 -7.71
N THR A 50 2.94 -9.87 -7.71
CA THR A 50 1.56 -9.72 -8.20
C THR A 50 0.77 -8.72 -7.35
N LEU A 51 -0.41 -8.31 -7.83
CA LEU A 51 -1.33 -7.50 -7.01
C LEU A 51 -1.75 -8.25 -5.73
N GLY A 52 -2.07 -9.54 -5.83
CA GLY A 52 -2.52 -10.36 -4.70
C GLY A 52 -1.47 -10.49 -3.61
N GLU A 53 -0.22 -10.77 -3.97
CA GLU A 53 0.89 -10.84 -3.01
C GLU A 53 1.12 -9.49 -2.31
N ARG A 54 1.00 -8.38 -3.02
CA ARG A 54 1.14 -7.04 -2.44
C ARG A 54 0.01 -6.72 -1.47
N ILE A 55 -1.23 -7.09 -1.81
CA ILE A 55 -2.37 -6.97 -0.89
C ILE A 55 -2.09 -7.79 0.36
N GLU A 56 -1.62 -9.03 0.21
CA GLU A 56 -1.32 -9.91 1.35
C GLU A 56 -0.23 -9.35 2.26
N MET A 57 0.85 -8.81 1.68
CA MET A 57 1.92 -8.13 2.42
C MET A 57 1.41 -6.93 3.22
N ILE A 58 0.46 -6.17 2.65
CA ILE A 58 -0.16 -5.01 3.30
C ILE A 58 -1.17 -5.44 4.37
N TRP A 59 -1.89 -6.54 4.15
CA TRP A 59 -2.94 -7.00 5.06
C TRP A 59 -2.40 -7.69 6.32
N ARG A 60 -1.17 -8.21 6.25
CA ARG A 60 -0.51 -8.93 7.35
C ARG A 60 0.33 -8.06 8.30
N VAL A 61 0.44 -6.76 8.05
CA VAL A 61 1.17 -5.80 8.90
C VAL A 61 0.23 -5.07 9.86
#